data_AF-A0A930EUI2-F1
#
_entry.id   AF-A0A930EUI2-F1
#
_cell.length_a   1.000
_cell.length_b   1.000
_cell.length_c   1.000
_cell.angle_alpha   90.00
_cell.angle_beta   90.00
_cell.angle_gamma   90.00
#
_symmetry.space_group_name_H-M   'P 1'
#
loop_
_entity.id
_entity.type
_entity.pdbx_description
1 polymer ?
#
loop_
_entity_poly.entity_id
_entity_poly.type
_entity_poly.pdbx_seq_one_letter_code
_entity_poly.pdbx_strand_id
1 'polypeptide(L)'
;LIAPIGAVTGYMADGGGPIDPHKAALAQGGIISVGLSLLLVGVVVHLAGAGWIDRLMPPIVTGAIVSLIGFNLAPAAWGNVTKGPVTAVVTIVSILVITVLFKGIIGRLAILIGVLIGYATAVLRGEVNFDAVAKAPVLGLPDFQAPAFDVRYLGLFIPVVLVLIAENIGHVKSVSAMTGEDLDDVTGRALFADGLSTVLAGSGGGSGTTTYAENIGVMAATRVYSTAAYVVAALSALGLSLLPKFGQIIASIPAGVLGGAATVLYGMIGMLGVRIWVQ
;
A
#
# COMPACT_ATOMS: atom_id res chain seq x y z
N LEU A 1 6.83 -0.09 5.17
CA LEU A 1 6.56 -0.35 6.61
C LEU A 1 6.66 -1.83 7.03
N ILE A 2 6.49 -2.80 6.13
CA ILE A 2 6.46 -4.24 6.50
C ILE A 2 7.74 -4.71 7.21
N ALA A 3 8.93 -4.34 6.71
CA ALA A 3 10.19 -4.77 7.30
C ALA A 3 10.40 -4.33 8.77
N PRO A 4 10.27 -3.04 9.15
CA PRO A 4 10.39 -2.64 10.55
C PRO A 4 9.24 -3.15 11.42
N ILE A 5 8.01 -3.26 10.89
CA ILE A 5 6.91 -3.89 11.62
C ILE A 5 7.25 -5.36 11.93
N GLY A 6 7.77 -6.11 10.96
CA GLY A 6 8.24 -7.49 11.16
C GLY A 6 9.37 -7.58 12.19
N ALA A 7 10.32 -6.64 12.18
CA ALA A 7 11.40 -6.58 13.15
C ALA A 7 10.92 -6.31 14.59
N VAL A 8 9.91 -5.45 14.77
CA VAL A 8 9.32 -5.15 16.09
C VAL A 8 8.43 -6.30 16.58
N THR A 9 7.56 -6.81 15.70
CA THR A 9 6.57 -7.83 16.04
C THR A 9 7.19 -9.23 16.15
N GLY A 10 8.37 -9.44 15.56
CA GLY A 10 8.92 -10.77 15.32
C GLY A 10 8.12 -11.56 14.29
N TYR A 11 7.21 -10.89 13.55
CA TYR A 11 6.44 -11.52 12.49
C TYR A 11 7.36 -11.81 11.31
N MET A 12 7.83 -13.06 11.25
CA MET A 12 8.36 -13.66 10.04
C MET A 12 7.20 -14.31 9.30
N ALA A 13 7.15 -14.15 7.97
CA ALA A 13 6.09 -14.65 7.09
C ALA A 13 5.84 -16.17 7.21
N ASP A 14 6.68 -16.90 7.95
CA ASP A 14 6.65 -18.35 8.15
C ASP A 14 6.08 -18.79 9.52
N GLY A 15 5.86 -17.87 10.47
CA GLY A 15 5.39 -18.19 11.81
C GLY A 15 3.92 -17.83 12.00
N GLY A 16 2.99 -18.75 11.73
CA GLY A 16 1.54 -18.59 11.92
C GLY A 16 1.06 -18.43 13.38
N GLY A 17 1.90 -17.89 14.27
CA GLY A 17 1.52 -17.56 15.64
C GLY A 17 0.82 -16.21 15.74
N PRO A 18 -0.13 -16.03 16.68
CA PRO A 18 -0.73 -14.73 16.93
C PRO A 18 0.35 -13.70 17.33
N ILE A 19 0.28 -12.52 16.71
CA ILE A 19 1.18 -11.42 17.05
C ILE A 19 0.89 -10.99 18.50
N ASP A 20 1.94 -10.88 19.30
CA ASP A 20 1.85 -10.34 20.66
C ASP A 20 1.21 -8.93 20.62
N PRO A 21 0.06 -8.72 21.30
CA PRO A 21 -0.63 -7.44 21.30
C PRO A 21 0.26 -6.27 21.72
N HIS A 22 1.21 -6.50 22.63
CA HIS A 22 2.13 -5.45 23.06
C HIS A 22 3.11 -5.08 21.94
N LYS A 23 3.63 -6.05 21.19
CA LYS A 23 4.52 -5.79 20.06
C LYS A 23 3.80 -5.18 18.87
N ALA A 24 2.53 -5.53 18.65
CA ALA A 24 1.69 -4.86 17.67
C ALA A 24 1.51 -3.36 18.01
N ALA A 25 1.22 -3.05 19.28
CA ALA A 25 1.12 -1.68 19.76
C ALA A 25 2.44 -0.89 19.64
N LEU A 26 3.59 -1.54 19.84
CA LEU A 26 4.91 -0.93 19.62
C LEU A 26 5.19 -0.63 18.14
N ALA A 27 4.81 -1.54 17.24
CA ALA A 27 4.90 -1.32 15.80
C ALA A 27 4.01 -0.14 15.36
N GLN A 28 2.82 -0.04 15.96
CA GLN A 28 1.89 1.06 15.77
C GLN A 28 2.48 2.42 16.23
N GLY A 29 3.17 2.48 17.38
CA GLY A 29 3.90 3.68 17.79
C GLY A 29 5.02 4.07 16.84
N GLY A 30 5.67 3.09 16.21
CA GLY A 30 6.61 3.31 15.11
C GLY A 30 5.97 3.96 13.89
N ILE A 31 4.78 3.48 13.48
CA ILE A 31 3.99 4.06 12.38
C ILE A 31 3.63 5.52 12.68
N ILE A 32 3.14 5.81 13.89
CA ILE A 32 2.83 7.18 14.32
C ILE A 32 4.07 8.07 14.24
N SER A 33 5.22 7.55 14.66
CA SER A 33 6.49 8.30 14.62
C SER A 33 6.97 8.60 13.19
N VAL A 34 6.75 7.67 12.24
CA VAL A 34 6.95 7.92 10.81
C VAL A 34 6.02 9.03 10.33
N GLY A 35 4.73 8.95 10.66
CA GLY A 35 3.75 9.96 10.27
C GLY A 35 4.07 11.35 10.82
N LEU A 36 4.50 11.45 12.09
CA LEU A 36 4.96 12.71 12.69
C LEU A 36 6.20 13.25 11.98
N SER A 37 7.16 12.38 11.65
CA SER A 37 8.37 12.77 10.93
C SER A 37 8.03 13.30 9.53
N LEU A 38 7.16 12.61 8.80
CA LEU A 38 6.71 13.01 7.47
C LEU A 38 5.92 14.32 7.51
N LEU A 39 5.08 14.50 8.53
CA LEU A 39 4.35 15.74 8.78
C LEU A 39 5.32 16.91 9.00
N LEU A 40 6.32 16.73 9.85
CA LEU A 40 7.35 17.74 10.11
C LEU A 40 8.13 18.09 8.82
N VAL A 41 8.53 17.09 8.05
CA VAL A 41 9.17 17.31 6.75
C VAL A 41 8.25 18.07 5.81
N GLY A 42 6.96 17.72 5.76
CA GLY A 42 5.97 18.45 4.95
C GLY A 42 5.85 19.92 5.33
N VAL A 43 5.87 20.25 6.62
CA VAL A 43 5.91 21.65 7.11
C VAL A 43 7.18 22.35 6.63
N VAL A 44 8.35 21.71 6.78
CA VAL A 44 9.63 22.28 6.33
C VAL A 44 9.62 22.53 4.83
N VAL A 45 9.12 21.58 4.03
CA VAL A 45 9.03 21.72 2.56
C VAL A 45 8.03 22.81 2.17
N HIS A 46 6.92 22.93 2.88
CA HIS A 46 5.94 23.99 2.61
C HIS A 46 6.52 25.39 2.84
N LEU A 47 7.42 25.54 3.83
CA LEU A 47 8.04 26.82 4.16
C LEU A 47 9.32 27.12 3.34
N ALA A 48 10.15 26.11 3.09
CA ALA A 48 11.47 26.26 2.46
C ALA A 48 11.48 25.93 0.95
N GLY A 49 10.37 25.40 0.42
CA GLY A 49 10.27 24.86 -0.93
C GLY A 49 10.87 23.47 -1.09
N ALA A 50 10.49 22.76 -2.17
CA ALA A 50 10.92 21.38 -2.45
C ALA A 50 12.30 21.27 -3.11
N GLY A 51 12.88 22.37 -3.59
CA GLY A 51 14.08 22.35 -4.43
C GLY A 51 15.36 21.81 -3.76
N TRP A 52 15.42 21.70 -2.43
CA TRP A 52 16.51 21.00 -1.75
C TRP A 52 16.33 19.48 -1.80
N ILE A 53 15.09 18.98 -1.77
CA ILE A 53 14.80 17.56 -1.93
C ILE A 53 15.06 17.13 -3.36
N ASP A 54 14.66 17.93 -4.35
CA ASP A 54 14.91 17.63 -5.76
C ASP A 54 16.41 17.49 -6.07
N ARG A 55 17.28 18.24 -5.36
CA ARG A 55 18.74 18.08 -5.46
C ARG A 55 19.26 16.83 -4.75
N LEU A 56 18.62 16.44 -3.65
CA LEU A 56 19.02 15.29 -2.84
C LEU A 56 18.51 13.97 -3.43
N MET A 57 17.42 14.02 -4.20
CA MET A 57 16.71 12.89 -4.78
C MET A 57 16.49 13.08 -6.29
N PRO A 58 17.56 13.17 -7.10
CA PRO A 58 17.43 13.21 -8.55
C PRO A 58 16.72 11.94 -9.08
N PRO A 59 16.19 11.92 -10.32
CA PRO A 59 15.43 10.80 -10.86
C PRO A 59 16.10 9.43 -10.71
N ILE A 60 17.44 9.38 -10.82
CA ILE A 60 18.23 8.18 -10.58
C ILE A 60 18.11 7.63 -9.15
N VAL A 61 18.09 8.51 -8.14
CA VAL A 61 17.93 8.12 -6.73
C VAL A 61 16.48 7.71 -6.46
N THR A 62 15.53 8.52 -6.90
CA THR A 62 14.09 8.26 -6.70
C THR A 62 13.67 6.96 -7.39
N GLY A 63 14.08 6.75 -8.65
CA GLY A 63 13.81 5.53 -9.40
C GLY A 63 14.45 4.29 -8.77
N ALA A 64 15.70 4.39 -8.28
CA ALA A 64 16.38 3.30 -7.59
C ALA A 64 15.67 2.92 -6.28
N ILE A 65 15.28 3.92 -5.47
CA ILE A 65 14.54 3.71 -4.22
C ILE A 65 13.21 3.01 -4.51
N VAL A 66 12.40 3.54 -5.44
CA VAL A 66 11.09 2.95 -5.79
C VAL A 66 11.25 1.52 -6.31
N SER A 67 12.28 1.26 -7.12
CA SER A 67 12.58 -0.10 -7.60
C SER A 67 12.89 -1.06 -6.45
N LEU A 68 13.71 -0.61 -5.50
CA LEU A 68 14.06 -1.39 -4.30
C LEU A 68 12.85 -1.67 -3.42
N ILE A 69 11.86 -0.77 -3.33
CA ILE A 69 10.61 -1.04 -2.60
C ILE A 69 9.92 -2.27 -3.20
N GLY A 70 9.69 -2.27 -4.51
CA GLY A 70 9.02 -3.38 -5.20
C GLY A 70 9.78 -4.70 -5.04
N PHE A 71 11.09 -4.69 -5.31
CA PHE A 71 11.89 -5.92 -5.25
C PHE A 71 12.13 -6.44 -3.83
N ASN A 72 12.23 -5.58 -2.82
CA ASN A 72 12.39 -6.01 -1.43
C ASN A 72 11.11 -6.69 -0.87
N LEU A 73 9.95 -6.47 -1.50
CA LEU A 73 8.70 -7.14 -1.15
C LEU A 73 8.49 -8.46 -1.91
N ALA A 74 9.31 -8.76 -2.92
CA ALA A 74 9.22 -9.99 -3.70
C ALA A 74 9.35 -11.27 -2.85
N PRO A 75 10.26 -11.36 -1.85
CA PRO A 75 10.33 -12.55 -0.99
C PRO A 75 9.04 -12.79 -0.18
N ALA A 76 8.38 -11.72 0.27
CA ALA A 76 7.12 -11.82 1.00
C ALA A 76 5.98 -12.31 0.10
N ALA A 77 5.91 -11.82 -1.14
CA ALA A 77 4.97 -12.34 -2.14
C ALA A 77 5.24 -13.82 -2.44
N TRP A 78 6.51 -14.19 -2.64
CA TRP A 78 6.90 -15.57 -2.91
C TRP A 78 6.55 -16.52 -1.77
N GLY A 79 6.76 -16.13 -0.51
CA GLY A 79 6.37 -16.91 0.66
C GLY A 79 4.85 -17.19 0.74
N ASN A 80 4.03 -16.34 0.13
CA ASN A 80 2.59 -16.59 -0.01
C ASN A 80 2.25 -17.47 -1.22
N VAL A 81 2.99 -17.33 -2.32
CA VAL A 81 2.86 -18.21 -3.50
C VAL A 81 3.14 -19.67 -3.13
N THR A 82 4.19 -19.94 -2.35
CA THR A 82 4.55 -21.31 -1.95
C THR A 82 3.51 -21.98 -1.06
N LYS A 83 2.68 -21.21 -0.33
CA LYS A 83 1.58 -21.73 0.50
C LYS A 83 0.37 -22.19 -0.31
N GLY A 84 0.15 -21.62 -1.49
CA GLY A 84 -0.94 -22.00 -2.39
C GLY A 84 -0.53 -21.87 -3.86
N PRO A 85 0.38 -22.73 -4.38
CA PRO A 85 1.01 -22.51 -5.68
C PRO A 85 0.01 -22.50 -6.84
N VAL A 86 -0.98 -23.39 -6.80
CA VAL A 86 -1.97 -23.50 -7.88
C VAL A 86 -2.86 -22.26 -7.94
N THR A 87 -3.40 -21.83 -6.79
CA THR A 87 -4.25 -20.63 -6.73
C THR A 87 -3.46 -19.36 -7.03
N ALA A 88 -2.19 -19.31 -6.63
CA ALA A 88 -1.29 -18.22 -7.00
C ALA A 88 -1.06 -18.13 -8.51
N VAL A 89 -0.72 -19.25 -9.17
CA VAL A 89 -0.50 -19.29 -10.63
C VAL A 89 -1.78 -18.91 -11.37
N VAL A 90 -2.94 -19.42 -10.97
CA VAL A 90 -4.22 -19.04 -11.57
C VAL A 90 -4.46 -17.55 -11.43
N THR A 91 -4.18 -16.97 -10.25
CA THR A 91 -4.31 -15.53 -10.01
C THR A 91 -3.37 -14.73 -10.93
N ILE A 92 -2.08 -15.08 -10.98
CA ILE A 92 -1.08 -14.41 -11.82
C ILE A 92 -1.48 -14.48 -13.30
N VAL A 93 -1.75 -15.67 -13.81
CA VAL A 93 -2.14 -15.88 -15.21
C VAL A 93 -3.40 -15.09 -15.54
N SER A 94 -4.41 -15.09 -14.65
CA SER A 94 -5.63 -14.30 -14.85
C SER A 94 -5.32 -12.81 -14.96
N ILE A 95 -4.51 -12.26 -14.04
CA ILE A 95 -4.13 -10.84 -14.07
C ILE A 95 -3.40 -10.52 -15.39
N LEU A 96 -2.42 -11.34 -15.79
CA LEU A 96 -1.63 -11.13 -17.00
C LEU A 96 -2.48 -11.20 -18.27
N VAL A 97 -3.32 -12.23 -18.39
CA VAL A 97 -4.23 -12.40 -19.52
C VAL A 97 -5.19 -11.22 -19.62
N ILE A 98 -5.77 -10.77 -18.49
CA ILE A 98 -6.71 -9.64 -18.51
C ILE A 98 -5.99 -8.34 -18.89
N THR A 99 -4.80 -8.12 -18.35
CA THR A 99 -3.97 -6.94 -18.64
C THR A 99 -3.59 -6.85 -20.12
N VAL A 100 -3.28 -7.99 -20.76
CA VAL A 100 -2.84 -8.04 -22.16
C VAL A 100 -4.03 -8.02 -23.14
N LEU A 101 -5.09 -8.78 -22.85
CA LEU A 101 -6.21 -8.94 -23.80
C LEU A 101 -7.21 -7.78 -23.75
N PHE A 102 -7.41 -7.16 -22.58
CA PHE A 102 -8.44 -6.13 -22.42
C PHE A 102 -7.83 -4.73 -22.27
N LYS A 103 -8.45 -3.76 -22.96
CA LYS A 103 -8.11 -2.35 -22.88
C LYS A 103 -9.14 -1.57 -22.06
N GLY A 104 -8.82 -0.34 -21.70
CA GLY A 104 -9.76 0.54 -21.00
C GLY A 104 -9.97 0.15 -19.53
N ILE A 105 -11.21 0.21 -19.04
CA ILE A 105 -11.53 -0.01 -17.62
C ILE A 105 -11.20 -1.45 -17.19
N ILE A 106 -11.49 -2.45 -18.05
CA ILE A 106 -11.28 -3.87 -17.71
C ILE A 106 -9.80 -4.18 -17.50
N GLY A 107 -8.92 -3.69 -18.38
CA GLY A 107 -7.47 -3.84 -18.20
C GLY A 107 -6.94 -3.14 -16.94
N ARG A 108 -7.55 -2.03 -16.51
CA ARG A 108 -7.20 -1.33 -15.25
C ARG A 108 -7.69 -2.08 -14.01
N LEU A 109 -8.79 -2.81 -14.12
CA LEU A 109 -9.31 -3.68 -13.07
C LEU A 109 -8.73 -5.10 -13.14
N ALA A 110 -7.68 -5.34 -13.94
CA ALA A 110 -7.11 -6.66 -14.14
C ALA A 110 -6.69 -7.34 -12.83
N ILE A 111 -6.12 -6.56 -11.90
CA ILE A 111 -5.73 -7.06 -10.57
C ILE A 111 -6.96 -7.49 -9.77
N LEU A 112 -7.98 -6.63 -9.72
CA LEU A 112 -9.23 -6.93 -9.02
C LEU A 112 -9.91 -8.18 -9.60
N ILE A 113 -10.09 -8.23 -10.92
CA ILE A 113 -10.75 -9.36 -11.59
C ILE A 113 -9.91 -10.63 -11.44
N GLY A 114 -8.59 -10.53 -11.57
CA GLY A 114 -7.68 -11.66 -11.38
C GLY A 114 -7.73 -12.21 -9.95
N VAL A 115 -7.81 -11.34 -8.94
CA VAL A 115 -8.04 -11.74 -7.54
C VAL A 115 -9.40 -12.41 -7.38
N LEU A 116 -10.46 -11.91 -8.01
CA LEU A 116 -11.79 -12.54 -7.98
C LEU A 116 -11.77 -13.95 -8.60
N ILE A 117 -11.08 -14.13 -9.73
CA ILE A 117 -10.91 -15.45 -10.36
C ILE A 117 -10.06 -16.37 -9.47
N GLY A 118 -8.98 -15.84 -8.89
CA GLY A 118 -8.15 -16.56 -7.92
C GLY A 118 -8.94 -17.02 -6.70
N TYR A 119 -9.75 -16.13 -6.12
CA TYR A 119 -10.62 -16.42 -4.99
C TYR A 119 -11.69 -17.46 -5.34
N ALA A 120 -12.37 -17.33 -6.49
CA ALA A 120 -13.32 -18.34 -6.97
C ALA A 120 -12.66 -19.72 -7.13
N THR A 121 -11.43 -19.77 -7.65
CA THR A 121 -10.65 -21.01 -7.77
C THR A 121 -10.32 -21.59 -6.41
N ALA A 122 -9.98 -20.74 -5.43
CA ALA A 122 -9.68 -21.16 -4.07
C ALA A 122 -10.92 -21.73 -3.36
N VAL A 123 -12.11 -21.15 -3.61
CA VAL A 123 -13.40 -21.68 -3.14
C VAL A 123 -13.67 -23.07 -3.71
N LEU A 124 -13.47 -23.26 -5.03
CA LEU A 124 -13.65 -24.56 -5.69
C LEU A 124 -12.68 -25.63 -5.18
N ARG A 125 -11.52 -25.21 -4.66
CA ARG A 125 -10.50 -26.09 -4.07
C ARG A 125 -10.69 -26.32 -2.58
N GLY A 126 -11.70 -25.71 -1.94
CA GLY A 126 -11.95 -25.83 -0.51
C GLY A 126 -10.90 -25.13 0.37
N GLU A 127 -10.17 -24.15 -0.19
CA GLU A 127 -9.12 -23.40 0.52
C GLU A 127 -9.68 -22.25 1.38
N VAL A 128 -10.99 -21.98 1.29
CA VAL A 128 -11.66 -20.85 1.95
C VAL A 128 -12.58 -21.34 3.07
N ASN A 129 -12.39 -20.83 4.28
CA ASN A 129 -13.31 -21.04 5.40
C ASN A 129 -14.27 -19.84 5.54
N PHE A 130 -15.57 -20.10 5.41
CA PHE A 130 -16.63 -19.10 5.51
C PHE A 130 -17.24 -18.94 6.92
N ASP A 131 -16.80 -19.71 7.91
CA ASP A 131 -17.36 -19.68 9.27
C ASP A 131 -17.29 -18.28 9.90
N ALA A 132 -16.14 -17.61 9.76
CA ALA A 132 -15.96 -16.25 10.27
C ALA A 132 -16.84 -15.24 9.53
N VAL A 133 -17.03 -15.43 8.21
CA VAL A 133 -17.91 -14.59 7.38
C VAL A 133 -19.37 -14.78 7.79
N ALA A 134 -19.80 -16.02 8.07
CA ALA A 134 -21.16 -16.33 8.47
C ALA A 134 -21.51 -15.74 9.84
N LYS A 135 -20.55 -15.73 10.78
CA LYS A 135 -20.71 -15.20 12.15
C LYS A 135 -20.60 -13.68 12.24
N ALA A 136 -20.02 -13.03 11.24
CA ALA A 136 -19.79 -11.59 11.27
C ALA A 136 -21.11 -10.79 11.17
N PRO A 137 -21.28 -9.74 11.99
CA PRO A 137 -22.42 -8.84 11.87
C PRO A 137 -22.35 -8.06 10.56
N VAL A 138 -23.52 -7.65 10.06
CA VAL A 138 -23.62 -6.87 8.82
C VAL A 138 -23.10 -5.44 9.03
N LEU A 139 -23.39 -4.82 10.17
CA LEU A 139 -22.94 -3.49 10.55
C LEU A 139 -22.19 -3.56 11.88
N GLY A 140 -21.05 -2.89 11.98
CA GLY A 140 -20.26 -2.80 13.19
C GLY A 140 -19.07 -1.86 13.03
N LEU A 141 -18.54 -1.35 14.14
CA LEU A 141 -17.35 -0.53 14.12
C LEU A 141 -16.10 -1.40 13.94
N PRO A 142 -15.03 -0.88 13.30
CA PRO A 142 -13.75 -1.56 13.25
C PRO A 142 -13.12 -1.66 14.65
N ASP A 143 -12.27 -2.67 14.84
CA ASP A 143 -11.52 -2.84 16.08
C ASP A 143 -10.38 -1.83 16.15
N PHE A 144 -10.39 -1.00 17.20
CA PHE A 144 -9.33 -0.03 17.46
C PHE A 144 -8.31 -0.61 18.43
N GLN A 145 -7.02 -0.36 18.14
CA GLN A 145 -5.92 -0.74 19.03
C GLN A 145 -5.17 0.51 19.52
N ALA A 146 -4.80 0.53 20.79
CA ALA A 146 -4.06 1.64 21.38
C ALA A 146 -2.55 1.50 21.08
N PRO A 147 -1.86 2.58 20.68
CA PRO A 147 -0.43 2.53 20.39
C PRO A 147 0.40 2.49 21.68
N ALA A 148 1.59 1.90 21.58
CA ALA A 148 2.63 1.95 22.60
C ALA A 148 3.92 2.51 21.98
N PHE A 149 4.73 3.21 22.77
CA PHE A 149 5.96 3.85 22.29
C PHE A 149 7.17 3.31 23.05
N ASP A 150 8.19 2.91 22.30
CA ASP A 150 9.52 2.62 22.83
C ASP A 150 10.57 3.19 21.87
N VAL A 151 11.41 4.06 22.43
CA VAL A 151 12.47 4.80 21.72
C VAL A 151 13.45 3.84 21.02
N ARG A 152 13.64 2.62 21.55
CA ARG A 152 14.55 1.61 20.99
C ARG A 152 14.16 1.18 19.59
N TYR A 153 12.87 1.19 19.26
CA TYR A 153 12.38 0.77 17.94
C TYR A 153 12.30 1.92 16.93
N LEU A 154 12.34 3.17 17.36
CA LEU A 154 12.20 4.34 16.47
C LEU A 154 13.25 4.36 15.36
N GLY A 155 14.48 3.96 15.68
CA GLY A 155 15.58 3.90 14.71
C GLY A 155 15.29 2.99 13.51
N LEU A 156 14.49 1.93 13.69
CA LEU A 156 14.12 0.99 12.63
C LEU A 156 13.20 1.63 11.58
N PHE A 157 12.50 2.70 11.95
CA PHE A 157 11.51 3.36 11.10
C PHE A 157 12.08 4.56 10.34
N ILE A 158 13.26 5.09 10.73
CA ILE A 158 13.90 6.23 10.06
C ILE A 158 14.09 5.99 8.54
N PRO A 159 14.61 4.82 8.09
CA PRO A 159 14.77 4.59 6.66
C PRO A 159 13.45 4.64 5.89
N VAL A 160 12.33 4.29 6.52
CA VAL A 160 11.01 4.33 5.89
C VAL A 160 10.58 5.76 5.60
N VAL A 161 10.90 6.72 6.46
CA VAL A 161 10.56 8.14 6.25
C VAL A 161 11.20 8.64 4.96
N LEU A 162 12.48 8.32 4.73
CA LEU A 162 13.20 8.71 3.51
C LEU A 162 12.56 8.11 2.26
N VAL A 163 12.15 6.84 2.35
CA VAL A 163 11.48 6.14 1.26
C VAL A 163 10.12 6.78 0.94
N LEU A 164 9.31 7.10 1.96
CA LEU A 164 8.00 7.74 1.78
C LEU A 164 8.11 9.14 1.20
N ILE A 165 9.15 9.91 1.58
CA ILE A 165 9.42 11.22 0.96
C ILE A 165 9.70 11.05 -0.53
N ALA A 166 10.59 10.11 -0.89
CA ALA A 166 10.93 9.84 -2.29
C ALA A 166 9.70 9.44 -3.11
N GLU A 167 8.91 8.51 -2.57
CA GLU A 167 7.74 7.95 -3.22
C GLU A 167 6.66 9.02 -3.45
N ASN A 168 6.33 9.79 -2.40
CA ASN A 168 5.28 10.81 -2.48
C ASN A 168 5.68 11.95 -3.44
N ILE A 169 6.93 12.41 -3.41
CA ILE A 169 7.43 13.40 -4.38
C ILE A 169 7.41 12.84 -5.79
N GLY A 170 7.86 11.61 -5.99
CA GLY A 170 7.81 10.94 -7.29
C GLY A 170 6.39 10.85 -7.84
N HIS A 171 5.41 10.59 -6.98
CA HIS A 171 3.99 10.59 -7.34
C HIS A 171 3.47 11.99 -7.70
N VAL A 172 3.80 13.04 -6.94
CA VAL A 172 3.43 14.42 -7.27
C VAL A 172 4.03 14.84 -8.61
N LYS A 173 5.32 14.58 -8.84
CA LYS A 173 6.00 14.88 -10.11
C LYS A 173 5.41 14.09 -11.28
N SER A 174 5.01 12.83 -11.05
CA SER A 174 4.32 12.03 -12.08
C SER A 174 2.98 12.64 -12.47
N VAL A 175 2.19 13.12 -11.49
CA VAL A 175 0.93 13.82 -11.77
C VAL A 175 1.19 15.14 -12.49
N SER A 176 2.16 15.93 -12.04
CA SER A 176 2.58 17.19 -12.69
C SER A 176 2.96 16.99 -14.16
N ALA A 177 3.75 15.97 -14.47
CA ALA A 177 4.14 15.64 -15.84
C ALA A 177 2.95 15.22 -16.73
N MET A 178 1.89 14.68 -16.14
CA MET A 178 0.70 14.21 -16.85
C MET A 178 -0.38 15.28 -17.03
N THR A 179 -0.49 16.21 -16.08
CA THR A 179 -1.42 17.36 -16.15
C THR A 179 -0.80 18.54 -16.88
N GLY A 180 0.54 18.64 -16.92
CA GLY A 180 1.26 19.80 -17.46
C GLY A 180 1.27 21.01 -16.52
N GLU A 181 0.85 20.83 -15.27
CA GLU A 181 0.83 21.88 -14.24
C GLU A 181 2.02 21.69 -13.29
N ASP A 182 2.63 22.78 -12.86
CA ASP A 182 3.64 22.76 -11.80
C ASP A 182 2.95 22.53 -10.45
N LEU A 183 3.34 21.47 -9.75
CA LEU A 183 2.77 21.04 -8.46
C LEU A 183 3.81 21.08 -7.33
N ASP A 184 4.91 21.78 -7.52
CA ASP A 184 5.98 21.86 -6.52
C ASP A 184 5.54 22.59 -5.24
N ASP A 185 4.63 23.55 -5.37
CA ASP A 185 4.05 24.33 -4.27
C ASP A 185 3.18 23.46 -3.33
N VAL A 186 2.54 22.42 -3.86
CA VAL A 186 1.70 21.50 -3.09
C VAL A 186 2.47 20.32 -2.51
N THR A 187 3.74 20.12 -2.87
CA THR A 187 4.57 18.99 -2.38
C THR A 187 4.65 18.97 -0.85
N GLY A 188 4.86 20.12 -0.21
CA GLY A 188 4.88 20.20 1.26
C GLY A 188 3.54 19.83 1.88
N ARG A 189 2.43 20.22 1.25
CA ARG A 189 1.07 19.86 1.68
C ARG A 189 0.79 18.37 1.47
N ALA A 190 1.31 17.77 0.40
CA ALA A 190 1.17 16.34 0.12
C ALA A 190 1.88 15.48 1.17
N LEU A 191 3.13 15.83 1.52
CA LEU A 191 3.88 15.18 2.60
C LEU A 191 3.22 15.38 3.96
N PHE A 192 2.73 16.60 4.23
CA PHE A 192 1.99 16.88 5.47
C PHE A 192 0.73 16.03 5.59
N ALA A 193 -0.09 15.96 4.53
CA ALA A 193 -1.33 15.21 4.52
C ALA A 193 -1.08 13.70 4.68
N ASP A 194 -0.04 13.17 4.04
CA ASP A 194 0.34 11.77 4.16
C ASP A 194 0.87 11.43 5.57
N GLY A 195 1.66 12.33 6.16
CA GLY A 195 2.11 12.22 7.53
C GLY A 195 0.95 12.23 8.52
N LEU A 196 0.02 13.17 8.36
CA LEU A 196 -1.19 13.27 9.19
C LEU A 196 -2.08 12.02 9.05
N SER A 197 -2.31 11.55 7.82
CA SER A 197 -3.04 10.31 7.53
C SER A 197 -2.38 9.10 8.20
N THR A 198 -1.05 9.01 8.14
CA THR A 198 -0.28 7.95 8.79
C THR A 198 -0.38 8.02 10.31
N VAL A 199 -0.39 9.22 10.92
CA VAL A 199 -0.62 9.39 12.36
C VAL A 199 -2.03 8.94 12.75
N LEU A 200 -3.05 9.31 11.97
CA LEU A 200 -4.44 8.94 12.24
C LEU A 200 -4.66 7.43 12.09
N ALA A 201 -4.16 6.84 11.00
CA ALA A 201 -4.20 5.39 10.78
C ALA A 201 -3.46 4.65 11.89
N GLY A 202 -2.23 5.09 12.18
CA GLY A 202 -1.43 4.58 13.29
C GLY A 202 -2.13 4.74 14.63
N SER A 203 -2.92 5.78 14.89
CA SER A 203 -3.62 5.94 16.18
C SER A 203 -4.76 4.95 16.37
N GLY A 204 -5.35 4.45 15.27
CA GLY A 204 -6.45 3.50 15.29
C GLY A 204 -6.07 2.03 15.10
N GLY A 205 -4.78 1.70 14.98
CA GLY A 205 -4.31 0.33 14.70
C GLY A 205 -4.21 0.00 13.19
N GLY A 206 -4.30 1.01 12.33
CA GLY A 206 -4.09 0.89 10.89
C GLY A 206 -2.62 0.84 10.48
N SER A 207 -2.38 0.60 9.20
CA SER A 207 -1.05 0.71 8.59
C SER A 207 -0.73 2.17 8.24
N GLY A 208 0.55 2.52 8.14
CA GLY A 208 0.92 3.81 7.56
C GLY A 208 0.51 3.90 6.10
N THR A 209 0.26 5.12 5.66
CA THR A 209 -0.32 5.44 4.36
C THR A 209 0.74 5.98 3.40
N THR A 210 0.40 5.97 2.12
CA THR A 210 1.14 6.64 1.05
C THR A 210 0.19 6.83 -0.14
N THR A 211 0.62 7.57 -1.15
CA THR A 211 -0.11 7.73 -2.41
C THR A 211 0.02 6.49 -3.29
N TYR A 212 -1.03 6.15 -4.04
CA TYR A 212 -1.07 4.91 -4.85
C TYR A 212 -0.71 5.17 -6.32
N ALA A 213 0.36 4.53 -6.80
CA ALA A 213 0.81 4.58 -8.19
C ALA A 213 -0.25 4.02 -9.17
N GLU A 214 -1.02 3.02 -8.74
CA GLU A 214 -2.09 2.41 -9.52
C GLU A 214 -3.18 3.44 -9.85
N ASN A 215 -3.53 4.31 -8.90
CA ASN A 215 -4.50 5.38 -9.10
C ASN A 215 -3.98 6.44 -10.08
N ILE A 216 -2.68 6.74 -10.04
CA ILE A 216 -2.04 7.63 -11.02
C ILE A 216 -2.11 7.01 -12.42
N GLY A 217 -1.89 5.70 -12.55
CA GLY A 217 -2.10 4.97 -13.80
C GLY A 217 -3.53 5.08 -14.34
N VAL A 218 -4.54 5.04 -13.47
CA VAL A 218 -5.95 5.25 -13.86
C VAL A 218 -6.16 6.69 -14.35
N MET A 219 -5.61 7.69 -13.67
CA MET A 219 -5.68 9.10 -14.10
C MET A 219 -5.04 9.29 -15.48
N ALA A 220 -3.86 8.69 -15.73
CA ALA A 220 -3.16 8.78 -17.01
C ALA A 220 -4.01 8.29 -18.18
N ALA A 221 -4.72 7.17 -17.96
CA ALA A 221 -5.50 6.53 -18.99
C ALA A 221 -6.89 7.13 -19.17
N THR A 222 -7.49 7.68 -18.11
CA THR A 222 -8.85 8.26 -18.14
C THR A 222 -8.86 9.74 -18.43
N ARG A 223 -7.75 10.45 -18.18
CA ARG A 223 -7.66 11.91 -18.18
C ARG A 223 -8.69 12.57 -17.26
N VAL A 224 -9.08 11.87 -16.20
CA VAL A 224 -9.96 12.40 -15.15
C VAL A 224 -9.08 12.72 -13.94
N TYR A 225 -8.82 14.01 -13.73
CA TYR A 225 -7.99 14.52 -12.62
C TYR A 225 -8.83 15.13 -11.49
N SER A 226 -10.15 14.87 -11.48
CA SER A 226 -11.07 15.45 -10.49
C SER A 226 -10.84 14.88 -9.09
N THR A 227 -10.62 15.76 -8.11
CA THR A 227 -10.50 15.39 -6.70
C THR A 227 -11.80 14.81 -6.12
N ALA A 228 -12.96 15.11 -6.74
CA ALA A 228 -14.26 14.58 -6.31
C ALA A 228 -14.33 13.05 -6.37
N ALA A 229 -13.64 12.43 -7.34
CA ALA A 229 -13.59 10.96 -7.45
C ALA A 229 -12.97 10.33 -6.19
N TYR A 230 -11.97 10.99 -5.59
CA TYR A 230 -11.30 10.52 -4.38
C TYR A 230 -12.19 10.69 -3.14
N VAL A 231 -13.03 11.72 -3.08
CA VAL A 231 -14.01 11.87 -2.00
C VAL A 231 -15.04 10.74 -2.04
N VAL A 232 -15.56 10.41 -3.24
CA VAL A 232 -16.49 9.28 -3.40
C VAL A 232 -15.83 7.96 -3.03
N ALA A 233 -14.58 7.74 -3.45
CA ALA A 233 -13.82 6.55 -3.07
C ALA A 233 -13.59 6.47 -1.55
N ALA A 234 -13.24 7.58 -0.90
CA ALA A 234 -13.03 7.64 0.55
C ALA A 234 -14.33 7.36 1.33
N LEU A 235 -15.45 7.98 0.94
CA LEU A 235 -16.75 7.74 1.56
C LEU A 235 -17.21 6.28 1.37
N SER A 236 -16.94 5.71 0.19
CA SER A 236 -17.24 4.30 -0.10
C SER A 236 -16.39 3.37 0.76
N ALA A 237 -15.09 3.66 0.91
CA ALA A 237 -14.19 2.88 1.76
C ALA A 237 -14.57 2.97 3.25
N LEU A 238 -14.97 4.14 3.73
CA LEU A 238 -15.53 4.31 5.09
C LEU A 238 -16.85 3.57 5.26
N GLY A 239 -17.72 3.55 4.26
CA GLY A 239 -18.94 2.75 4.29
C GLY A 239 -18.65 1.26 4.39
N LEU A 240 -17.69 0.77 3.61
CA LEU A 240 -17.26 -0.64 3.63
C LEU A 240 -16.53 -1.03 4.92
N SER A 241 -15.80 -0.10 5.56
CA SER A 241 -15.13 -0.39 6.84
C SER A 241 -16.10 -0.59 8.00
N LEU A 242 -17.33 -0.06 7.89
CA LEU A 242 -18.43 -0.29 8.83
C LEU A 242 -19.15 -1.63 8.60
N LEU A 243 -18.70 -2.45 7.65
CA LEU A 243 -19.27 -3.77 7.35
C LEU A 243 -18.27 -4.86 7.76
N PRO A 244 -18.30 -5.36 9.02
CA PRO A 244 -17.39 -6.44 9.47
C PRO A 244 -17.44 -7.67 8.57
N LYS A 245 -18.61 -7.97 8.00
CA LYS A 245 -18.78 -9.06 7.05
C LYS A 245 -17.93 -8.89 5.78
N PHE A 246 -17.79 -7.66 5.27
CA PHE A 246 -16.90 -7.35 4.17
C PHE A 246 -15.43 -7.55 4.58
N GLY A 247 -15.05 -7.10 5.77
CA GLY A 247 -13.72 -7.34 6.34
C GLY A 247 -13.37 -8.83 6.45
N GLN A 248 -14.32 -9.67 6.91
CA GLN A 248 -14.11 -11.12 7.00
C GLN A 248 -14.02 -11.79 5.62
N ILE A 249 -14.73 -11.30 4.59
CA ILE A 249 -14.55 -11.79 3.22
C ILE A 249 -13.11 -11.54 2.76
N ILE A 250 -12.58 -10.34 2.97
CA ILE A 250 -11.18 -10.02 2.63
C ILE A 250 -10.21 -10.90 3.43
N ALA A 251 -10.44 -11.07 4.74
CA ALA A 251 -9.61 -11.90 5.59
C ALA A 251 -9.63 -13.40 5.20
N SER A 252 -10.70 -13.85 4.54
CA SER A 252 -10.82 -15.22 4.04
C SER A 252 -10.03 -15.50 2.76
N ILE A 253 -9.45 -14.47 2.12
CA ILE A 253 -8.68 -14.64 0.88
C ILE A 253 -7.41 -15.46 1.18
N PRO A 254 -7.23 -16.63 0.55
CA PRO A 254 -6.10 -17.50 0.85
C PRO A 254 -4.75 -16.89 0.43
N ALA A 255 -3.69 -17.32 1.12
CA ALA A 255 -2.33 -16.84 0.88
C ALA A 255 -1.90 -16.98 -0.59
N GLY A 256 -2.28 -18.05 -1.30
CA GLY A 256 -1.96 -18.22 -2.71
C GLY A 256 -2.49 -17.08 -3.59
N VAL A 257 -3.75 -16.66 -3.38
CA VAL A 257 -4.36 -15.55 -4.14
C VAL A 257 -3.68 -14.23 -3.83
N LEU A 258 -3.43 -13.95 -2.54
CA LEU A 258 -2.70 -12.75 -2.11
C LEU A 258 -1.27 -12.72 -2.66
N GLY A 259 -0.58 -13.86 -2.66
CA GLY A 259 0.77 -14.02 -3.20
C GLY A 259 0.80 -13.78 -4.71
N GLY A 260 -0.17 -14.32 -5.45
CA GLY A 260 -0.28 -14.09 -6.89
C GLY A 260 -0.51 -12.62 -7.24
N ALA A 261 -1.44 -11.96 -6.56
CA ALA A 261 -1.70 -10.53 -6.75
C ALA A 261 -0.50 -9.67 -6.34
N ALA A 262 0.11 -9.94 -5.19
CA ALA A 262 1.28 -9.25 -4.68
C ALA A 262 2.49 -9.38 -5.61
N THR A 263 2.69 -10.54 -6.23
CA THR A 263 3.77 -10.75 -7.22
C THR A 263 3.65 -9.78 -8.38
N VAL A 264 2.44 -9.61 -8.94
CA VAL A 264 2.21 -8.69 -10.05
C VAL A 264 2.31 -7.24 -9.58
N LEU A 265 1.67 -6.88 -8.45
CA LEU A 265 1.70 -5.53 -7.88
C LEU A 265 3.12 -5.06 -7.58
N TYR A 266 3.90 -5.83 -6.83
CA TYR A 266 5.26 -5.46 -6.44
C TYR A 266 6.21 -5.44 -7.64
N GLY A 267 6.00 -6.33 -8.61
CA GLY A 267 6.71 -6.29 -9.90
C GLY A 267 6.43 -5.00 -10.67
N MET A 268 5.17 -4.55 -10.72
CA MET A 268 4.81 -3.27 -11.37
C MET A 268 5.41 -2.06 -10.67
N ILE A 269 5.41 -2.03 -9.33
CA ILE A 269 6.08 -0.97 -8.55
C ILE A 269 7.58 -0.96 -8.85
N GLY A 270 8.22 -2.13 -8.87
CA GLY A 270 9.63 -2.27 -9.24
C GLY A 270 9.93 -1.69 -10.62
N MET A 271 9.09 -2.03 -11.61
CA MET A 271 9.22 -1.53 -12.99
C MET A 271 8.93 -0.03 -13.12
N LEU A 272 8.04 0.53 -12.30
CA LEU A 272 7.79 1.97 -12.27
C LEU A 272 9.03 2.74 -11.84
N GLY A 273 9.76 2.24 -10.83
CA GLY A 273 11.03 2.83 -10.41
C GLY A 273 12.06 2.83 -11.54
N VAL A 274 12.16 1.74 -12.29
CA VAL A 274 13.04 1.67 -13.49
C VAL A 274 12.63 2.70 -14.53
N ARG A 275 11.32 2.89 -14.76
CA ARG A 275 10.84 3.91 -15.70
C ARG A 275 11.21 5.33 -15.27
N ILE A 276 11.09 5.66 -13.98
CA ILE A 276 11.50 6.95 -13.43
C ILE A 276 13.01 7.16 -13.57
N TRP A 277 13.81 6.11 -13.39
CA TRP A 277 15.27 6.19 -13.55
C TRP A 277 15.69 6.53 -14.99
N VAL A 278 14.96 6.04 -15.98
CA VAL A 278 15.28 6.22 -17.41
C VAL A 278 14.81 7.58 -17.96
N GLN A 279 13.89 8.26 -17.27
CA GLN A 279 13.33 9.56 -17.65
C GLN A 279 14.13 10.73 -17.04
#